data_AF-A0A2M7X628-F1
#
_entry.id   AF-A0A2M7X628-F1
#
_cell.length_a   1.000
_cell.length_b   1.000
_cell.length_c   1.000
_cell.angle_alpha   90.00
_cell.angle_beta   90.00
_cell.angle_gamma   90.00
#
_symmetry.space_group_name_H-M   'P 1'
#
loop_
_entity.id
_entity.type
_entity.pdbx_description
1 polymer ?
#
loop_
_entity_poly.entity_id
_entity_poly.type
_entity_poly.pdbx_seq_one_letter_code
_entity_poly.pdbx_strand_id
1 'polypeptide(L)' 'MAKSKFSENLIKLKCATCKRVNYYTRKNKKKIEKKLELKKFCSWCRKSTAHKEAKR' A
#
# COMPACT_ATOMS: atom_id res chain seq x y z
N MET A 1 -13.99 17.20 -17.15
CA MET A 1 -12.69 16.83 -16.51
C MET A 1 -12.63 15.31 -16.36
N ALA A 2 -11.99 14.61 -17.29
CA ALA A 2 -11.96 13.15 -17.31
C ALA A 2 -11.11 12.60 -16.15
N LYS A 3 -11.76 11.96 -15.15
CA LYS A 3 -11.06 11.25 -14.08
C LYS A 3 -10.31 10.07 -14.68
N SER A 4 -8.98 10.16 -14.75
CA SER A 4 -8.15 9.09 -15.27
C SER A 4 -8.29 7.84 -14.38
N LYS A 5 -8.83 6.75 -14.95
CA LYS A 5 -9.01 5.41 -14.34
C LYS A 5 -7.74 4.86 -13.67
N PHE A 6 -6.58 5.44 -13.98
CA PHE A 6 -5.28 5.07 -13.44
C PHE A 6 -5.14 5.35 -11.93
N SER A 7 -5.82 6.37 -11.42
CA SER A 7 -5.70 6.79 -10.02
C SER A 7 -6.52 5.93 -9.04
N GLU A 8 -7.60 5.29 -9.49
CA GLU A 8 -8.54 4.58 -8.60
C GLU A 8 -7.97 3.30 -7.99
N ASN A 9 -7.00 2.67 -8.66
CA ASN A 9 -6.42 1.39 -8.26
C ASN A 9 -5.07 1.54 -7.53
N LEU A 10 -4.56 2.76 -7.37
CA LEU A 10 -3.31 2.98 -6.65
C LEU A 10 -3.55 2.91 -5.14
N ILE A 11 -2.83 2.01 -4.47
CA ILE A 11 -2.86 1.82 -3.02
C ILE A 11 -1.49 2.14 -2.44
N LYS A 12 -1.51 2.78 -1.28
CA LYS A 12 -0.31 3.08 -0.49
C LYS A 12 -0.11 1.97 0.53
N LEU A 13 1.10 1.43 0.63
CA LEU A 13 1.49 0.48 1.67
C LEU A 13 2.30 1.22 2.73
N LYS A 14 1.74 1.23 3.94
CA LYS A 14 2.27 1.91 5.12
C LYS A 14 2.96 0.88 6.02
N CYS A 15 4.20 1.14 6.37
CA CYS A 15 4.94 0.35 7.33
C CYS A 15 4.29 0.44 8.73
N ALA A 16 4.08 -0.69 9.40
CA ALA A 16 3.44 -0.71 10.73
C ALA A 16 4.30 -0.04 11.82
N THR A 17 5.63 -0.07 11.70
CA THR A 17 6.56 0.42 12.73
C THR A 17 6.83 1.92 12.59
N CYS A 18 7.30 2.37 11.42
CA CYS A 18 7.62 3.79 11.20
C CYS A 18 6.44 4.61 10.68
N LYS A 19 5.28 3.98 10.40
CA LYS A 19 4.08 4.63 9.86
C LYS A 19 4.33 5.40 8.55
N ARG A 20 5.44 5.14 7.85
CA ARG A 20 5.75 5.77 6.55
C ARG A 20 5.17 4.96 5.41
N VAL A 21 4.79 5.66 4.35
CA VAL A 21 4.39 5.04 3.09
C VAL A 21 5.66 4.78 2.29
N ASN A 22 6.05 3.51 2.20
CA ASN A 22 7.29 3.12 1.52
C ASN A 22 7.01 2.56 0.12
N TYR A 23 5.80 2.06 -0.12
CA TYR A 23 5.45 1.41 -1.39
C TYR A 23 4.11 1.90 -1.92
N TYR A 24 4.05 1.98 -3.23
CA TYR A 24 2.84 2.25 -4.00
C TYR A 24 2.57 1.01 -4.86
N THR A 25 1.45 0.36 -4.63
CA THR A 25 1.05 -0.85 -5.37
C THR A 25 -0.30 -0.64 -5.98
N ARG A 26 -0.52 -1.26 -7.14
CA ARG A 26 -1.83 -1.24 -7.79
C ARG A 26 -2.60 -2.45 -7.34
N LYS A 27 -3.85 -2.25 -6.93
CA LYS A 27 -4.78 -3.33 -6.63
C LYS A 27 -6.11 -3.01 -7.26
N ASN A 28 -6.67 -4.02 -7.89
CA ASN A 28 -8.01 -3.93 -8.44
C ASN A 28 -9.01 -4.11 -7.29
N LYS A 29 -9.56 -3.00 -6.80
CA LYS A 29 -10.50 -2.98 -5.66
C LYS A 29 -11.73 -3.89 -5.87
N LYS A 30 -12.09 -4.17 -7.13
CA LYS A 30 -13.23 -5.04 -7.51
C LYS A 30 -12.96 -6.54 -7.32
N LYS A 31 -11.70 -6.99 -7.41
CA LYS A 31 -11.34 -8.43 -7.34
C LYS A 31 -10.80 -8.83 -5.97
N ILE A 32 -10.24 -7.89 -5.21
CA ILE A 32 -9.55 -8.21 -3.95
C ILE A 32 -10.10 -7.31 -2.84
N GLU A 33 -11.06 -7.82 -2.10
CA GLU A 33 -11.71 -7.13 -0.97
C GLU A 33 -10.90 -7.25 0.34
N LYS A 34 -10.01 -8.25 0.45
CA LYS A 34 -9.19 -8.49 1.63
C LYS A 34 -8.08 -7.44 1.78
N LYS A 35 -7.87 -6.92 2.99
CA LYS A 35 -6.74 -6.03 3.31
C LYS A 35 -5.42 -6.74 3.00
N LEU A 36 -4.56 -6.15 2.17
CA LEU A 36 -3.22 -6.69 1.93
C LEU A 36 -2.31 -6.30 3.11
N GLU A 37 -1.76 -7.31 3.77
CA GLU A 37 -0.67 -7.16 4.72
C GLU A 37 0.55 -7.87 4.13
N LEU A 38 1.53 -7.10 3.65
CA LEU A 38 2.71 -7.63 3.01
C LEU A 38 3.92 -7.45 3.93
N LYS A 39 4.64 -8.52 4.22
CA LYS A 39 5.96 -8.42 4.87
C LYS A 39 6.97 -7.96 3.83
N LYS A 40 7.42 -6.71 3.96
CA LYS A 40 8.40 -6.09 3.07
C LYS A 40 9.49 -5.43 3.92
N PHE A 41 10.66 -5.26 3.32
CA PHE A 41 11.74 -4.54 3.95
C PHE A 41 11.39 -3.06 4.08
N CYS A 42 11.52 -2.49 5.28
CA CYS A 42 11.41 -1.05 5.46
C CYS A 42 12.82 -0.45 5.45
N SER A 43 13.15 0.33 4.41
CA SER A 43 14.43 1.04 4.30
C SER A 43 14.73 1.93 5.51
N TRP A 44 13.70 2.53 6.10
CA TRP A 44 13.86 3.41 7.26
C TRP A 44 14.12 2.68 8.59
N CYS A 45 13.48 1.52 8.80
CA CYS A 45 13.71 0.70 10.00
C CYS A 45 14.85 -0.30 9.83
N ARG A 46 15.38 -0.46 8.61
CA ARG A 46 16.36 -1.48 8.21
C ARG A 46 15.96 -2.90 8.63
N LYS A 47 14.66 -3.18 8.67
CA LYS A 47 14.07 -4.47 9.10
C LYS A 47 12.89 -4.82 8.22
N SER A 48 12.61 -6.11 8.07
CA SER A 48 11.40 -6.62 7.43
C SER A 48 10.21 -6.47 8.35
N THR A 49 9.24 -5.66 7.93
CA THR A 49 8.06 -5.31 8.75
C THR A 49 6.78 -5.54 7.96
N ALA A 50 5.68 -5.75 8.68
CA ALA A 50 4.36 -5.80 8.06
C ALA A 50 3.99 -4.41 7.53
N HIS A 51 3.79 -4.31 6.22
CA HIS A 51 3.25 -3.15 5.56
C HIS A 51 1.77 -3.37 5.32
N LYS A 52 0.94 -2.50 5.89
CA LYS A 52 -0.52 -2.54 5.78
C LYS A 52 -0.98 -1.57 4.70
N GLU A 53 -2.03 -1.91 3.98
CA GLU A 53 -2.68 -0.97 3.08
C GLU A 53 -3.18 0.25 3.85
N ALA A 54 -2.65 1.42 3.51
CA ALA A 54 -3.25 2.70 3.87
C ALA A 54 -4.37 2.97 2.87
N LYS A 55 -5.60 2.76 3.32
CA LYS A 55 -6.80 3.18 2.60
C LYS A 55 -6.79 4.71 2.52
N ARG A 56 -7.20 5.24 1.36
CA ARG A 56 -7.61 6.65 1.27
C ARG A 56 -8.93 6.84 2.00
#